data_AF-A0A3M2EL45-F1
#
_entry.id   AF-A0A3M2EL45-F1
#
_cell.length_a   1.000
_cell.length_b   1.000
_cell.length_c   1.000
_cell.angle_alpha   90.00
_cell.angle_beta   90.00
_cell.angle_gamma   90.00
#
_symmetry.space_group_name_H-M   'P 1'
#
loop_
_entity.id
_entity.type
_entity.pdbx_description
1 polymer ?
#
loop_
_entity_poly.entity_id
_entity_poly.type
_entity_poly.pdbx_seq_one_letter_code
_entity_poly.pdbx_strand_id
1 'polypeptide(L)'
;TTPIAIPIAEMLGAHPGITAAIVVLTGVLGAVFGPPVLDALGVRGPVARGLAIGASAHGIGTAALVAEDPPAAAVSGVAFALMAALSALAVGLPPVRDLLLAWATGG
;
A
#
# COMPACT_ATOMS: atom_id res chain seq x y z
N THR A 1 -6.00 0.85 -2.24
CA THR A 1 -6.18 0.28 -0.88
C THR A 1 -7.29 0.96 -0.11
N THR A 2 -7.82 2.11 -0.52
CA THR A 2 -8.93 2.81 0.15
C THR A 2 -10.09 1.90 0.61
N PRO A 3 -10.67 1.01 -0.23
CA PRO A 3 -11.78 0.15 0.22
C PRO A 3 -11.38 -0.88 1.28
N ILE A 4 -10.09 -1.11 1.49
CA ILE A 4 -9.54 -2.04 2.48
C ILE A 4 -9.17 -1.29 3.77
N ALA A 5 -8.60 -0.10 3.62
CA ALA A 5 -8.14 0.73 4.74
C ALA A 5 -9.31 1.33 5.53
N ILE A 6 -10.44 1.66 4.89
CA ILE A 6 -11.59 2.26 5.57
C ILE A 6 -12.18 1.33 6.65
N PRO A 7 -12.54 0.06 6.35
CA PRO A 7 -13.03 -0.85 7.39
C PRO A 7 -12.03 -1.07 8.54
N ILE A 8 -10.74 -1.17 8.23
CA ILE A 8 -9.66 -1.28 9.22
C ILE A 8 -9.61 -0.04 10.13
N ALA A 9 -9.69 1.15 9.53
CA ALA A 9 -9.68 2.40 10.26
C ALA A 9 -10.90 2.53 11.17
N GLU A 10 -12.09 2.13 10.70
CA GLU A 10 -13.31 2.10 11.51
C GLU A 10 -13.17 1.16 12.72
N MET A 11 -12.58 -0.02 12.54
CA MET A 11 -12.31 -0.96 13.66
C MET A 11 -11.36 -0.38 14.73
N LEU A 12 -10.55 0.60 14.36
CA LEU A 12 -9.60 1.31 15.22
C LEU A 12 -10.15 2.66 15.70
N GLY A 13 -11.38 3.03 15.35
CA GLY A 13 -12.02 4.30 15.73
C GLY A 13 -11.55 5.53 14.94
N ALA A 14 -10.85 5.34 13.82
CA ALA A 14 -10.37 6.43 12.97
C ALA A 14 -11.45 6.91 11.97
N HIS A 15 -11.37 8.19 11.56
CA HIS A 15 -12.37 8.80 10.68
C HIS A 15 -12.23 8.30 9.22
N PRO A 16 -13.28 7.75 8.59
CA PRO A 16 -13.22 7.21 7.22
C PRO A 16 -12.77 8.22 6.16
N GLY A 17 -13.28 9.46 6.24
CA GLY A 17 -12.91 10.53 5.31
C GLY A 17 -11.42 10.91 5.34
N ILE A 18 -10.83 11.02 6.54
CA ILE A 18 -9.40 11.33 6.70
C ILE A 18 -8.57 10.13 6.23
N THR A 19 -8.99 8.91 6.56
CA THR A 19 -8.36 7.67 6.10
C THR A 19 -8.30 7.61 4.58
N ALA A 20 -9.41 7.88 3.91
CA ALA A 20 -9.47 7.89 2.45
C ALA A 20 -8.52 8.93 1.85
N ALA A 21 -8.48 10.15 2.42
CA ALA A 21 -7.61 11.21 1.97
C ALA A 21 -6.12 10.84 2.09
N ILE A 22 -5.69 10.31 3.23
CA ILE A 22 -4.30 9.90 3.47
C ILE A 22 -3.91 8.74 2.55
N VAL A 23 -4.79 7.75 2.38
CA VAL A 23 -4.51 6.58 1.52
C VAL A 23 -4.40 6.98 0.05
N VAL A 24 -5.25 7.88 -0.42
CA VAL A 24 -5.15 8.41 -1.79
C VAL A 24 -3.87 9.23 -1.95
N LEU A 25 -3.56 10.13 -1.02
CA LEU A 25 -2.36 10.96 -1.07
C LEU A 25 -1.09 10.11 -1.13
N THR A 26 -0.95 9.14 -0.22
CA THR A 26 0.20 8.22 -0.20
C THR A 26 0.28 7.38 -1.48
N GLY A 27 -0.85 6.93 -2.03
CA GLY A 27 -0.90 6.23 -3.32
C GLY A 27 -0.46 7.10 -4.50
N VAL A 28 -0.87 8.37 -4.55
CA VAL A 28 -0.45 9.31 -5.58
C VAL A 28 1.05 9.60 -5.48
N LEU A 29 1.56 9.85 -4.27
CA LEU A 29 3.00 10.06 -4.06
C LEU A 29 3.81 8.85 -4.52
N GLY A 30 3.39 7.63 -4.16
CA GLY A 30 4.05 6.41 -4.61
C GLY A 30 4.02 6.23 -6.13
N ALA A 31 2.92 6.60 -6.79
CA ALA A 31 2.82 6.54 -8.25
C ALA A 31 3.71 7.56 -8.97
N VAL A 32 3.79 8.78 -8.43
CA VAL A 32 4.57 9.88 -9.03
C VAL A 32 6.07 9.70 -8.78
N PHE A 33 6.46 9.33 -7.57
CA PHE A 33 7.87 9.26 -7.16
C PHE A 33 8.46 7.85 -7.26
N GLY A 34 7.65 6.79 -7.23
CA GLY A 34 8.11 5.41 -7.21
C GLY A 34 8.98 5.03 -8.42
N PRO A 35 8.45 5.08 -9.66
CA PRO A 35 9.21 4.70 -10.84
C PRO A 35 10.50 5.54 -11.03
N PRO A 36 10.49 6.89 -10.90
CA PRO A 36 11.70 7.69 -10.98
C PRO A 36 12.76 7.34 -9.91
N VAL A 37 12.34 7.00 -8.69
CA VAL A 37 13.26 6.56 -7.64
C VAL A 37 13.88 5.21 -7.99
N LEU A 38 13.09 4.27 -8.53
CA LEU A 38 13.62 2.98 -8.98
C LEU A 38 14.60 3.13 -10.14
N ASP A 39 14.34 4.06 -11.06
CA ASP A 39 15.27 4.41 -12.15
C ASP A 39 16.58 4.98 -11.61
N ALA A 40 16.50 5.92 -10.66
CA ALA A 40 17.66 6.52 -10.02
C ALA A 40 18.51 5.49 -9.25
N LEU A 41 17.87 4.49 -8.65
CA LEU A 41 18.53 3.37 -7.96
C LEU A 41 19.02 2.28 -8.93
N GLY A 42 18.77 2.40 -10.24
CA GLY A 42 19.19 1.43 -11.24
C GLY A 42 18.41 0.11 -11.22
N VAL A 43 17.21 0.08 -10.64
CA VAL A 43 16.35 -1.11 -10.57
C VAL A 43 15.62 -1.29 -11.90
N ARG A 44 16.15 -2.19 -12.74
CA ARG A 44 15.63 -2.43 -14.10
C ARG A 44 14.78 -3.69 -14.25
N GLY A 45 14.87 -4.62 -13.30
CA GLY A 45 14.15 -5.90 -13.39
C GLY A 45 12.66 -5.71 -13.15
N PRO A 46 11.76 -6.18 -14.04
CA PRO A 46 10.33 -5.95 -13.91
C PRO A 46 9.75 -6.59 -12.65
N VAL A 47 10.30 -7.74 -12.22
CA VAL A 47 9.92 -8.37 -10.94
C VAL A 47 10.28 -7.48 -9.76
N ALA A 48 11.51 -6.96 -9.71
CA ALA A 48 11.96 -6.12 -8.61
C ALA A 48 11.18 -4.79 -8.56
N ARG A 49 10.96 -4.16 -9.72
CA ARG A 49 10.15 -2.94 -9.84
C ARG A 49 8.71 -3.20 -9.42
N GLY A 50 8.11 -4.28 -9.91
CA GLY A 50 6.74 -4.65 -9.59
C GLY A 50 6.55 -4.94 -8.11
N LEU A 51 7.46 -5.70 -7.48
CA LEU A 51 7.42 -5.92 -6.04
C LEU A 51 7.58 -4.63 -5.24
N ALA A 52 8.54 -3.77 -5.62
CA ALA A 52 8.81 -2.52 -4.92
C ALA A 52 7.62 -1.55 -4.99
N ILE A 53 7.03 -1.36 -6.16
CA ILE A 53 5.85 -0.50 -6.33
C ILE A 53 4.61 -1.15 -5.72
N GLY A 54 4.38 -2.44 -5.93
CA GLY A 54 3.20 -3.13 -5.43
C GLY A 54 3.13 -3.21 -3.90
N ALA A 55 4.29 -3.36 -3.25
CA ALA A 55 4.39 -3.35 -1.79
C ALA A 55 4.29 -1.94 -1.19
N SER A 56 4.76 -0.90 -1.89
CA SER A 56 4.89 0.46 -1.33
C SER A 56 3.80 1.44 -1.76
N ALA A 57 3.31 1.35 -3.00
CA ALA A 57 2.62 2.46 -3.68
C ALA A 57 1.12 2.23 -3.90
N HIS A 58 0.55 1.19 -3.30
CA HIS A 58 -0.87 0.86 -3.41
C HIS A 58 -1.34 0.63 -4.87
N GLY A 59 -2.66 0.53 -5.07
CA GLY A 59 -3.25 0.29 -6.39
C GLY A 59 -3.01 1.40 -7.41
N ILE A 60 -2.81 2.65 -6.96
CA ILE A 60 -2.52 3.80 -7.83
C ILE A 60 -1.10 3.67 -8.40
N GLY A 61 -0.11 3.30 -7.60
CA GLY A 61 1.26 3.03 -8.09
C GLY A 61 1.32 1.83 -9.05
N THR A 62 0.54 0.78 -8.78
CA THR A 62 0.40 -0.35 -9.71
C THR A 62 -0.16 0.11 -11.06
N ALA A 63 -1.15 1.00 -11.06
CA ALA A 63 -1.73 1.55 -12.29
C ALA A 63 -0.73 2.41 -13.07
N ALA A 64 0.18 3.13 -12.41
CA ALA A 64 1.22 3.91 -13.06
C ALA A 64 2.19 3.04 -13.89
N LEU A 65 2.48 1.82 -13.42
CA LEU A 65 3.33 0.89 -14.16
C LEU A 65 2.67 0.31 -15.42
N VAL A 66 1.34 0.33 -15.54
CA VAL A 66 0.64 -0.31 -16.66
C VAL A 66 1.08 0.28 -18.01
N ALA A 67 1.34 1.58 -18.06
CA ALA A 67 1.79 2.26 -19.27
C ALA A 67 3.32 2.24 -19.44
N GLU A 68 4.08 2.25 -18.34
CA GLU A 68 5.53 2.40 -18.34
C GLU A 68 6.29 1.05 -18.40
N ASP A 69 5.85 0.07 -17.62
CA ASP A 69 6.46 -1.25 -17.48
C ASP A 69 5.36 -2.30 -17.23
N PRO A 70 4.64 -2.73 -18.29
CA PRO A 70 3.53 -3.68 -18.17
C PRO A 70 3.89 -5.01 -17.47
N PRO A 71 5.09 -5.60 -17.71
CA PRO A 71 5.54 -6.77 -16.95
C PRO A 71 5.66 -6.50 -15.44
N ALA A 72 6.20 -5.35 -15.04
CA ALA A 72 6.25 -4.96 -13.64
C ALA A 72 4.86 -4.71 -13.06
N ALA A 73 3.94 -4.14 -13.84
CA ALA A 73 2.55 -3.92 -13.42
C ALA A 73 1.84 -5.23 -13.04
N ALA A 74 2.06 -6.31 -13.79
CA ALA A 74 1.50 -7.63 -13.49
C ALA A 74 2.01 -8.16 -12.13
N VAL A 75 3.32 -8.06 -11.88
CA VAL A 75 3.93 -8.47 -10.60
C VAL A 75 3.44 -7.56 -9.46
N SER A 76 3.34 -6.26 -9.72
CA SER A 76 2.85 -5.26 -8.76
C SER A 76 1.42 -5.54 -8.32
N GLY A 77 0.54 -5.96 -9.22
CA GLY A 77 -0.84 -6.34 -8.89
C GLY A 77 -0.90 -7.51 -7.90
N VAL A 78 -0.06 -8.53 -8.09
CA VAL A 78 0.04 -9.68 -7.18
C VAL A 78 0.60 -9.27 -5.82
N ALA A 79 1.68 -8.48 -5.81
CA ALA A 79 2.29 -7.96 -4.59
C ALA A 79 1.31 -7.10 -3.77
N PHE A 80 0.56 -6.23 -4.46
CA PHE A 80 -0.50 -5.42 -3.86
C PHE A 80 -1.60 -6.28 -3.22
N ALA A 81 -2.09 -7.31 -3.93
CA ALA A 81 -3.14 -8.19 -3.41
C ALA A 81 -2.67 -8.96 -2.16
N LEU A 82 -1.42 -9.45 -2.17
CA LEU A 82 -0.79 -10.10 -1.02
C LEU A 82 -0.65 -9.14 0.17
N MET A 83 -0.12 -7.94 -0.05
CA MET A 83 0.06 -6.94 1.00
C MET A 83 -1.28 -6.54 1.62
N ALA A 84 -2.31 -6.36 0.79
CA ALA A 84 -3.66 -6.07 1.23
C ALA A 84 -4.26 -7.20 2.09
N ALA A 85 -4.12 -8.44 1.65
CA ALA A 85 -4.58 -9.60 2.40
C ALA A 85 -3.85 -9.74 3.75
N LEU A 86 -2.52 -9.59 3.76
CA LEU A 86 -1.72 -9.63 4.98
C LEU A 86 -2.08 -8.51 5.95
N SER A 87 -2.31 -7.30 5.45
CA SER A 87 -2.72 -6.16 6.29
C SER A 87 -4.07 -6.41 6.96
N ALA A 88 -5.04 -6.94 6.21
CA ALA A 88 -6.36 -7.29 6.74
C ALA A 88 -6.27 -8.42 7.79
N LEU A 89 -5.49 -9.46 7.52
CA LEU A 89 -5.27 -10.56 8.46
C LEU A 89 -4.53 -10.11 9.73
N ALA A 90 -3.52 -9.25 9.60
CA ALA A 90 -2.75 -8.75 10.72
C ALA A 90 -3.64 -8.00 11.71
N VAL A 91 -4.51 -7.10 11.24
CA VAL A 91 -5.46 -6.38 12.11
C VAL A 91 -6.53 -7.31 12.71
N GLY A 92 -6.88 -8.39 12.00
CA GLY A 92 -7.79 -9.41 12.51
C GLY A 92 -7.25 -10.19 13.72
N LEU A 93 -5.94 -10.18 13.97
CA LEU A 93 -5.32 -10.83 15.12
C LEU A 93 -5.42 -9.93 16.37
N PRO A 94 -6.07 -10.39 17.46
CA PRO A 94 -6.22 -9.58 18.68
C PRO A 94 -4.92 -8.99 19.24
N PRO A 95 -3.79 -9.73 19.32
CA PRO A 95 -2.54 -9.18 19.87
C PRO A 95 -2.00 -7.99 19.07
N VAL A 96 -2.16 -8.01 17.74
CA VAL A 96 -1.70 -6.94 16.86
C VAL A 96 -2.61 -5.73 17.01
N ARG A 97 -3.93 -5.97 17.02
CA ARG A 97 -4.92 -4.92 17.25
C ARG A 97 -4.68 -4.20 18.58
N ASP A 98 -4.49 -4.95 19.66
CA ASP A 98 -4.33 -4.40 21.00
C ASP A 98 -3.03 -3.59 21.11
N LEU A 99 -1.94 -4.08 20.49
CA LEU A 99 -0.70 -3.33 20.37
C LEU A 99 -0.88 -2.02 19.61
N LEU A 100 -1.58 -2.04 18.47
CA LEU A 100 -1.83 -0.84 17.68
C LEU A 100 -2.67 0.19 18.45
N LEU A 101 -3.68 -0.28 19.20
CA LEU A 101 -4.50 0.58 20.04
C LEU A 101 -3.70 1.18 21.20
N ALA A 102 -2.87 0.38 21.88
CA ALA A 102 -1.98 0.86 22.94
C ALA A 102 -1.04 1.95 22.41
N TRP A 103 -0.43 1.72 21.24
CA TRP A 103 0.47 2.68 20.60
C TRP A 103 -0.25 3.97 20.17
N ALA A 104 -1.46 3.85 19.63
CA ALA A 104 -2.26 5.00 19.18
C ALA A 104 -2.81 5.85 20.33
N THR A 105 -3.03 5.24 21.51
CA THR A 105 -3.57 5.92 22.70
C THR A 105 -2.50 6.35 23.71
N GLY A 106 -1.23 6.06 23.43
CA GLY A 106 -0.08 6.48 24.26
C GLY A 106 0.10 5.66 25.54
N GLY A 107 -0.27 4.38 25.51
CA GLY A 107 -0.06 3.43 26.61
C GLY A 107 1.40 3.09 26.90
#